data_AF-A0A1M7KKV4-F1
#
_entry.id   AF-A0A1M7KKV4-F1
#
_cell.length_a   1.000
_cell.length_b   1.000
_cell.length_c   1.000
_cell.angle_alpha   90.00
_cell.angle_beta   90.00
_cell.angle_gamma   90.00
#
_symmetry.space_group_name_H-M   'P 1'
#
loop_
_entity.id
_entity.type
_entity.pdbx_description
1 polymer ?
#
loop_
_entity_poly.entity_id
_entity_poly.type
_entity_poly.pdbx_seq_one_letter_code
_entity_poly.pdbx_strand_id
1 'polypeptide(L)'
;MKTDAVFTRPNRAEATSRQIALRSRGHSHGGLTRLVSPGDVGERIKPFVFLDYFDADPATAPKFGFHPHSGIATLTVILAGQAFYKETTGREGVIETGGVEWMRAGSGVWHTGGMFGTERIKGFQLWVAMPPELELAEPQSQYLGASDFHFAGPARVIAGEYDGVKSIVASPQGITYLDVRLKAGERWTFRPTKGHDVAWIALHQGIVRTPEQISTGEVAVFEEGDQAIAFEALSDAGFILGSAVKHPYDLVTGHYSVHTNAESLRTGESNIADIGRRLHNQGVLGRARR
;
A
#
# COMPACT_ATOMS: atom_id res chain seq x y z
N MET A 1 -64.48 -8.44 11.18
CA MET A 1 -63.29 -8.13 10.36
C MET A 1 -62.45 -7.11 11.12
N LYS A 2 -61.41 -7.56 11.83
CA LYS A 2 -60.40 -6.69 12.44
C LYS A 2 -59.17 -6.74 11.54
N THR A 3 -58.73 -5.60 11.05
CA THR A 3 -57.53 -5.44 10.22
C THR A 3 -56.31 -5.39 11.14
N ASP A 4 -55.48 -6.43 11.09
CA ASP A 4 -54.17 -6.44 11.75
C ASP A 4 -53.17 -5.69 10.86
N ALA A 5 -52.91 -4.43 11.20
CA ALA A 5 -51.79 -3.67 10.63
C ALA A 5 -50.50 -4.08 11.38
N VAL A 6 -49.67 -4.87 10.71
CA VAL A 6 -48.32 -5.20 11.20
C VAL A 6 -47.42 -3.98 10.98
N PHE A 7 -47.13 -3.24 12.04
CA PHE A 7 -46.04 -2.26 12.04
C PHE A 7 -44.71 -3.01 12.17
N THR A 8 -44.04 -3.28 11.05
CA THR A 8 -42.62 -3.60 11.05
C THR A 8 -41.85 -2.37 11.52
N ARG A 9 -41.36 -2.41 12.76
CA ARG A 9 -40.38 -1.43 13.23
C ARG A 9 -39.12 -1.58 12.38
N PRO A 10 -38.60 -0.52 11.73
CA PRO A 10 -37.32 -0.61 11.05
C PRO A 10 -36.27 -1.01 12.09
N ASN A 11 -35.48 -2.02 11.74
CA ASN A 11 -34.42 -2.52 12.58
C ASN A 11 -33.44 -1.38 12.88
N ARG A 12 -33.01 -1.32 14.13
CA ARG A 12 -32.26 -0.23 14.74
C ARG A 12 -30.89 -0.10 14.04
N ALA A 13 -30.76 0.92 13.19
CA ALA A 13 -29.53 1.39 12.54
C ALA A 13 -28.72 0.31 11.79
N GLU A 14 -29.00 0.13 10.49
CA GLU A 14 -27.87 -0.09 9.58
C GLU A 14 -26.96 1.13 9.78
N ALA A 15 -25.86 0.94 10.52
CA ALA A 15 -24.83 1.96 10.62
C ALA A 15 -24.47 2.33 9.18
N THR A 16 -24.71 3.60 8.80
CA THR A 16 -24.47 4.09 7.45
C THR A 16 -23.04 3.73 7.07
N SER A 17 -22.88 2.88 6.07
CA SER A 17 -21.55 2.56 5.55
C SER A 17 -20.90 3.85 5.08
N ARG A 18 -19.61 4.00 5.39
CA ARG A 18 -18.80 5.13 4.93
C ARG A 18 -18.97 5.29 3.41
N GLN A 19 -19.30 6.50 2.92
CA GLN A 19 -19.50 6.73 1.49
C GLN A 19 -18.16 6.82 0.76
N ILE A 20 -18.18 6.65 -0.57
CA ILE A 20 -17.00 6.81 -1.41
C ILE A 20 -16.85 8.29 -1.79
N ALA A 21 -15.73 8.88 -1.39
CA ALA A 21 -15.39 10.28 -1.70
C ALA A 21 -14.68 10.44 -3.03
N LEU A 22 -13.93 9.41 -3.47
CA LEU A 22 -13.16 9.44 -4.72
C LEU A 22 -12.98 8.04 -5.28
N ARG A 23 -13.01 7.93 -6.62
CA ARG A 23 -12.66 6.73 -7.38
C ARG A 23 -11.70 7.09 -8.50
N SER A 24 -10.78 6.18 -8.81
CA SER A 24 -9.87 6.33 -9.95
C SER A 24 -9.45 4.96 -10.49
N ARG A 25 -9.05 4.93 -11.76
CA ARG A 25 -8.33 3.78 -12.37
C ARG A 25 -6.83 4.03 -12.48
N GLY A 26 -6.37 5.22 -12.07
CA GLY A 26 -4.98 5.59 -12.19
C GLY A 26 -4.52 5.77 -13.64
N HIS A 27 -3.21 5.65 -13.84
CA HIS A 27 -2.55 5.77 -15.13
C HIS A 27 -1.66 4.56 -15.39
N SER A 28 -1.92 3.83 -16.48
CA SER A 28 -1.17 2.63 -16.85
C SER A 28 -0.02 2.93 -17.81
N HIS A 29 1.12 2.29 -17.58
CA HIS A 29 2.27 2.26 -18.48
C HIS A 29 2.82 0.83 -18.56
N GLY A 30 2.46 0.13 -19.64
CA GLY A 30 2.77 -1.29 -19.78
C GLY A 30 2.09 -2.12 -18.68
N GLY A 31 2.85 -2.98 -18.00
CA GLY A 31 2.35 -3.82 -16.91
C GLY A 31 2.28 -3.16 -15.54
N LEU A 32 2.46 -1.83 -15.45
CA LEU A 32 2.35 -1.06 -14.22
C LEU A 32 1.19 -0.07 -14.32
N THR A 33 0.39 0.04 -13.27
CA THR A 33 -0.68 1.03 -13.14
C THR A 33 -0.48 1.84 -11.89
N ARG A 34 -0.24 3.15 -12.04
CA ARG A 34 -0.17 4.09 -10.93
C ARG A 34 -1.56 4.48 -10.48
N LEU A 35 -1.99 3.94 -9.35
CA LEU A 35 -3.30 4.20 -8.76
C LEU A 35 -3.30 5.44 -7.86
N VAL A 36 -2.18 5.71 -7.20
CA VAL A 36 -2.02 6.82 -6.24
C VAL A 36 -0.65 7.45 -6.43
N SER A 37 -0.60 8.78 -6.48
CA SER A 37 0.61 9.60 -6.41
C SER A 37 0.51 10.55 -5.20
N PRO A 38 1.65 11.05 -4.67
CA PRO A 38 1.61 11.91 -3.49
C PRO A 38 0.73 13.16 -3.65
N GLY A 39 0.83 13.85 -4.79
CA GLY A 39 0.11 15.09 -5.06
C GLY A 39 -1.35 14.94 -5.52
N ASP A 40 -1.91 13.72 -5.58
CA ASP A 40 -3.29 13.48 -6.01
C ASP A 40 -4.16 12.83 -4.91
N VAL A 41 -4.53 11.56 -5.08
CA VAL A 41 -5.16 10.70 -4.10
C VAL A 41 -4.29 10.58 -2.85
N GLY A 42 -2.95 10.63 -2.95
CA GLY A 42 -2.03 10.48 -1.82
C GLY A 42 -2.25 11.48 -0.69
N GLU A 43 -2.57 12.75 -1.01
CA GLU A 43 -2.95 13.77 -0.02
C GLU A 43 -4.20 13.38 0.80
N ARG A 44 -5.13 12.66 0.16
CA ARG A 44 -6.40 12.25 0.79
C ARG A 44 -6.25 11.04 1.68
N ILE A 45 -5.30 10.16 1.37
CA ILE A 45 -5.12 8.87 2.07
C ILE A 45 -3.80 8.76 2.83
N LYS A 46 -3.10 9.86 3.06
CA LYS A 46 -1.86 9.88 3.85
C LYS A 46 -2.08 9.19 5.22
N PRO A 47 -1.20 8.26 5.63
CA PRO A 47 0.20 8.14 5.19
C PRO A 47 0.43 7.31 3.92
N PHE A 48 -0.59 6.77 3.25
CA PHE A 48 -0.45 5.97 2.03
C PHE A 48 -0.27 6.84 0.78
N VAL A 49 0.93 7.36 0.54
CA VAL A 49 1.13 8.46 -0.42
C VAL A 49 1.37 8.02 -1.86
N PHE A 50 1.57 6.74 -2.12
CA PHE A 50 1.82 6.22 -3.46
C PHE A 50 1.36 4.77 -3.55
N LEU A 51 0.79 4.36 -4.68
CA LEU A 51 0.41 2.98 -4.94
C LEU A 51 0.52 2.67 -6.43
N ASP A 52 1.44 1.78 -6.78
CA ASP A 52 1.47 1.12 -8.09
C ASP A 52 0.93 -0.30 -7.94
N TYR A 53 0.06 -0.70 -8.87
CA TYR A 53 -0.30 -2.10 -9.11
C TYR A 53 0.52 -2.61 -10.30
N PHE A 54 1.23 -3.72 -10.11
CA PHE A 54 1.93 -4.40 -11.20
C PHE A 54 1.24 -5.72 -11.54
N ASP A 55 1.04 -5.94 -12.83
CA ASP A 55 0.54 -7.18 -13.42
C ASP A 55 1.23 -7.34 -14.78
N ALA A 56 2.35 -8.06 -14.80
CA ALA A 56 3.19 -8.14 -15.99
C ALA A 56 3.90 -9.47 -16.16
N ASP A 57 4.32 -9.73 -17.41
CA ASP A 57 5.19 -10.84 -17.74
C ASP A 57 6.65 -10.44 -17.47
N PRO A 58 7.41 -11.19 -16.66
CA PRO A 58 8.82 -10.90 -16.38
C PRO A 58 9.68 -10.70 -17.64
N ALA A 59 9.34 -11.36 -18.75
CA ALA A 59 10.06 -11.25 -20.02
C ALA A 59 9.94 -9.87 -20.68
N THR A 60 8.85 -9.14 -20.39
CA THR A 60 8.54 -7.83 -20.99
C THR A 60 8.57 -6.69 -19.99
N ALA A 61 8.78 -7.01 -18.72
CA ALA A 61 8.78 -6.06 -17.63
C ALA A 61 9.93 -5.06 -17.74
N PRO A 62 9.70 -3.77 -17.41
CA PRO A 62 10.79 -2.82 -17.27
C PRO A 62 11.71 -3.27 -16.14
N LYS A 63 13.02 -3.20 -16.38
CA LYS A 63 14.04 -3.43 -15.36
C LYS A 63 14.29 -2.11 -14.62
N PHE A 64 14.04 -2.10 -13.32
CA PHE A 64 14.35 -0.93 -12.50
C PHE A 64 15.84 -0.96 -12.16
N GLY A 65 16.58 0.04 -12.64
CA GLY A 65 17.95 0.26 -12.17
C GLY A 65 17.96 0.62 -10.69
N PHE A 66 19.17 0.75 -10.14
CA PHE A 66 19.33 1.32 -8.81
C PHE A 66 18.74 2.75 -8.77
N HIS A 67 17.87 2.99 -7.81
CA HIS A 67 17.26 4.30 -7.55
C HIS A 67 17.18 4.54 -6.03
N PRO A 68 17.19 5.81 -5.59
CA PRO A 68 17.12 6.14 -4.18
C PRO A 68 15.69 6.28 -3.67
N HIS A 69 15.53 6.30 -2.34
CA HIS A 69 14.39 6.86 -1.61
C HIS A 69 14.85 7.51 -0.30
N SER A 70 14.10 8.49 0.20
CA SER A 70 14.21 9.01 1.58
C SER A 70 12.86 9.54 2.09
N GLY A 71 12.67 9.61 3.42
CA GLY A 71 11.45 10.12 4.06
C GLY A 71 10.22 9.20 4.00
N ILE A 72 10.33 8.07 3.31
CA ILE A 72 9.26 7.08 3.16
C ILE A 72 9.68 5.70 3.65
N ALA A 73 8.71 4.81 3.73
CA ALA A 73 8.92 3.37 3.60
C ALA A 73 8.26 2.85 2.33
N THR A 74 8.91 1.92 1.64
CA THR A 74 8.28 1.09 0.62
C THR A 74 7.68 -0.16 1.27
N LEU A 75 6.52 -0.57 0.78
CA LEU A 75 5.90 -1.84 1.13
C LEU A 75 5.47 -2.55 -0.16
N THR A 76 6.10 -3.68 -0.47
CA THR A 76 5.74 -4.51 -1.63
C THR A 76 4.98 -5.75 -1.18
N VAL A 77 3.85 -6.05 -1.81
CA VAL A 77 3.12 -7.32 -1.63
C VAL A 77 3.14 -8.10 -2.93
N ILE A 78 3.69 -9.31 -2.92
CA ILE A 78 3.66 -10.22 -4.07
C ILE A 78 2.40 -11.11 -3.97
N LEU A 79 1.43 -10.87 -4.85
CA LEU A 79 0.21 -11.68 -4.93
C LEU A 79 0.41 -12.96 -5.74
N ALA A 80 1.27 -12.90 -6.76
CA ALA A 80 1.68 -14.03 -7.61
C ALA A 80 3.04 -13.74 -8.24
N GLY A 81 3.79 -14.79 -8.60
CA GLY A 81 5.14 -14.69 -9.15
C GLY A 81 6.20 -14.37 -8.09
N GLN A 82 7.33 -13.82 -8.54
CA GLN A 82 8.49 -13.52 -7.68
C GLN A 82 9.15 -12.20 -8.09
N ALA A 83 9.76 -11.50 -7.15
CA ALA A 83 10.59 -10.32 -7.43
C ALA A 83 11.95 -10.44 -6.76
N PHE A 84 13.03 -10.10 -7.46
CA PHE A 84 14.34 -9.95 -6.83
C PHE A 84 14.50 -8.54 -6.26
N TYR A 85 15.36 -8.41 -5.25
CA TYR A 85 15.74 -7.12 -4.67
C TYR A 85 17.23 -7.10 -4.33
N LYS A 86 17.79 -5.90 -4.30
CA LYS A 86 19.12 -5.60 -3.76
C LYS A 86 19.18 -4.16 -3.30
N GLU A 87 19.77 -3.92 -2.14
CA GLU A 87 19.79 -2.60 -1.52
C GLU A 87 21.10 -2.26 -0.82
N THR A 88 21.31 -0.97 -0.54
CA THR A 88 22.54 -0.46 0.09
C THR A 88 22.67 -0.75 1.57
N THR A 89 21.64 -1.29 2.21
CA THR A 89 21.76 -1.82 3.58
C THR A 89 22.48 -3.17 3.62
N GLY A 90 22.83 -3.73 2.46
CA GLY A 90 23.56 -4.99 2.32
C GLY A 90 22.66 -6.22 2.12
N ARG A 91 21.35 -6.03 1.98
CA ARG A 91 20.42 -7.12 1.68
C ARG A 91 20.21 -7.30 0.19
N GLU A 92 20.09 -8.56 -0.22
CA GLU A 92 19.64 -8.97 -1.55
C GLU A 92 18.93 -10.32 -1.45
N GLY A 93 18.06 -10.62 -2.41
CA GLY A 93 17.29 -11.86 -2.40
C GLY A 93 16.11 -11.85 -3.35
N VAL A 94 15.17 -12.76 -3.09
CA VAL A 94 13.92 -12.92 -3.84
C VAL A 94 12.75 -12.88 -2.85
N ILE A 95 11.71 -12.13 -3.20
CA ILE A 95 10.41 -12.13 -2.54
C ILE A 95 9.52 -13.11 -3.29
N GLU A 96 9.14 -14.17 -2.58
CA GLU A 96 8.30 -15.25 -3.10
C GLU A 96 6.82 -14.85 -3.19
N THR A 97 6.00 -15.67 -3.83
CA THR A 97 4.54 -15.48 -3.83
C THR A 97 4.00 -15.43 -2.40
N GLY A 98 3.16 -14.43 -2.13
CA GLY A 98 2.68 -14.10 -0.80
C GLY A 98 3.71 -13.37 0.06
N GLY A 99 4.97 -13.21 -0.37
CA GLY A 99 5.99 -12.48 0.36
C GLY A 99 5.72 -10.99 0.41
N VAL A 100 6.31 -10.34 1.41
CA VAL A 100 6.20 -8.91 1.65
C VAL A 100 7.58 -8.32 1.91
N GLU A 101 7.85 -7.18 1.27
CA GLU A 101 8.97 -6.30 1.62
C GLU A 101 8.43 -5.09 2.37
N TRP A 102 9.17 -4.68 3.41
CA TRP A 102 9.04 -3.40 4.09
C TRP A 102 10.43 -2.79 4.17
N MET A 103 10.70 -1.70 3.46
CA MET A 103 11.95 -0.95 3.56
C MET A 103 11.66 0.49 3.97
N ARG A 104 11.90 0.81 5.23
CA ARG A 104 11.97 2.20 5.70
C ARG A 104 13.25 2.81 5.17
N ALA A 105 13.13 3.68 4.17
CA ALA A 105 14.26 4.37 3.59
C ALA A 105 14.83 5.42 4.55
N GLY A 106 13.97 6.11 5.32
CA GLY A 106 14.38 7.10 6.33
C GLY A 106 15.38 8.11 5.76
N SER A 107 16.56 8.19 6.35
CA SER A 107 17.63 9.10 5.93
C SER A 107 18.15 8.85 4.50
N GLY A 108 17.97 7.64 3.94
CA GLY A 108 18.29 7.35 2.55
C GLY A 108 18.68 5.91 2.27
N VAL A 109 18.08 5.30 1.24
CA VAL A 109 18.48 3.99 0.69
C VAL A 109 18.55 4.07 -0.81
N TRP A 110 19.51 3.37 -1.43
CA TRP A 110 19.46 3.02 -2.83
C TRP A 110 19.13 1.54 -2.97
N HIS A 111 18.19 1.22 -3.86
CA HIS A 111 17.78 -0.14 -4.11
C HIS A 111 17.48 -0.37 -5.59
N THR A 112 17.51 -1.63 -5.97
CA THR A 112 17.06 -2.13 -7.26
C THR A 112 16.22 -3.36 -7.00
N GLY A 113 15.29 -3.60 -7.90
CA GLY A 113 14.48 -4.79 -7.88
C GLY A 113 13.83 -5.00 -9.23
N GLY A 114 13.19 -6.13 -9.38
CA GLY A 114 12.50 -6.42 -10.60
C GLY A 114 11.83 -7.77 -10.57
N MET A 115 11.00 -7.97 -11.58
CA MET A 115 10.28 -9.21 -11.79
C MET A 115 11.30 -10.33 -12.04
N PHE A 116 11.12 -11.45 -11.36
CA PHE A 116 12.03 -12.59 -11.36
C PHE A 116 11.28 -13.86 -11.79
N GLY A 117 12.00 -14.83 -12.34
CA GLY A 117 11.43 -16.09 -12.81
C GLY A 117 10.72 -15.96 -14.16
N THR A 118 9.83 -16.92 -14.43
CA THR A 118 9.07 -17.03 -15.70
C THR A 118 7.56 -16.86 -15.53
N GLU A 119 7.09 -16.85 -14.28
CA GLU A 119 5.67 -16.69 -14.00
C GLU A 119 5.26 -15.23 -14.02
N ARG A 120 4.07 -14.97 -14.55
CA ARG A 120 3.45 -13.65 -14.52
C ARG A 120 3.35 -13.16 -13.07
N ILE A 121 3.89 -11.99 -12.81
CA ILE A 121 3.92 -11.42 -11.46
C ILE A 121 2.79 -10.43 -11.26
N LYS A 122 2.19 -10.48 -10.07
CA LYS A 122 1.13 -9.58 -9.64
C LYS A 122 1.40 -9.06 -8.25
N GLY A 123 1.10 -7.80 -7.98
CA GLY A 123 1.29 -7.24 -6.66
C GLY A 123 1.17 -5.74 -6.61
N PHE A 124 1.48 -5.20 -5.43
CA PHE A 124 1.41 -3.76 -5.15
C PHE A 124 2.73 -3.26 -4.60
N GLN A 125 3.11 -2.06 -5.03
CA GLN A 125 4.16 -1.24 -4.44
C GLN A 125 3.51 -0.02 -3.80
N LEU A 126 3.51 0.03 -2.47
CA LEU A 126 3.00 1.14 -1.68
C LEU A 126 4.18 1.98 -1.16
N TRP A 127 4.02 3.31 -1.12
CA TRP A 127 4.86 4.16 -0.26
C TRP A 127 4.04 4.67 0.93
N VAL A 128 4.67 4.62 2.10
CA VAL A 128 4.15 5.16 3.35
C VAL A 128 5.01 6.36 3.74
N ALA A 129 4.41 7.55 3.85
CA ALA A 129 5.10 8.72 4.38
C ALA A 129 5.44 8.50 5.86
N MET A 130 6.68 8.79 6.24
CA MET A 130 7.14 8.62 7.61
C MET A 130 6.80 9.84 8.46
N PRO A 131 6.48 9.64 9.75
CA PRO A 131 6.37 10.75 10.69
C PRO A 131 7.76 11.39 10.94
N PRO A 132 7.81 12.62 11.50
CA PRO A 132 9.06 13.37 11.68
C PRO A 132 10.17 12.60 12.41
N GLU A 133 9.82 11.77 13.40
CA GLU A 133 10.77 10.96 14.15
C GLU A 133 11.39 9.80 13.36
N LEU A 134 10.84 9.46 12.19
CA LEU A 134 11.29 8.35 11.34
C LEU A 134 11.75 8.77 9.94
N GLU A 135 11.37 9.94 9.44
CA GLU A 135 11.67 10.37 8.06
C GLU A 135 13.16 10.59 7.77
N LEU A 136 13.97 10.79 8.81
CA LEU A 136 15.44 10.84 8.74
C LEU A 136 16.13 9.80 9.63
N ALA A 137 15.39 8.79 10.11
CA ALA A 137 15.97 7.71 10.90
C ALA A 137 16.85 6.78 10.06
N GLU A 138 17.66 5.96 10.73
CA GLU A 138 18.46 4.92 10.07
C GLU A 138 17.58 3.99 9.21
N PRO A 139 18.02 3.67 7.99
CA PRO A 139 17.32 2.72 7.14
C PRO A 139 17.12 1.36 7.79
N GLN A 140 15.99 0.73 7.49
CA GLN A 140 15.68 -0.61 7.96
C GLN A 140 14.82 -1.33 6.94
N SER A 141 15.10 -2.61 6.71
CA SER A 141 14.30 -3.46 5.85
C SER A 141 13.94 -4.82 6.47
N GLN A 142 12.77 -5.33 6.10
CA GLN A 142 12.26 -6.65 6.41
C GLN A 142 11.77 -7.31 5.10
N TYR A 143 12.13 -8.57 4.92
CA TYR A 143 11.66 -9.41 3.82
C TYR A 143 11.07 -10.66 4.45
N LEU A 144 9.77 -10.83 4.28
CA LEU A 144 8.96 -11.78 5.04
C LEU A 144 8.25 -12.72 4.07
N GLY A 145 8.21 -13.99 4.43
CA GLY A 145 7.54 -15.04 3.66
C GLY A 145 6.03 -15.06 3.91
N ALA A 146 5.30 -15.81 3.10
CA ALA A 146 3.85 -15.93 3.23
C ALA A 146 3.40 -16.43 4.63
N SER A 147 4.18 -17.35 5.22
CA SER A 147 3.91 -17.97 6.52
C SER A 147 4.05 -17.03 7.71
N ASP A 148 4.68 -15.88 7.54
CA ASP A 148 4.91 -14.90 8.60
C ASP A 148 3.66 -14.05 8.90
N PHE A 149 2.60 -14.20 8.08
CA PHE A 149 1.39 -13.39 8.15
C PHE A 149 0.18 -14.22 8.52
N HIS A 150 -0.71 -13.61 9.29
CA HIS A 150 -1.91 -14.26 9.81
C HIS A 150 -3.18 -13.59 9.26
N PHE A 151 -4.29 -14.31 9.36
CA PHE A 151 -5.59 -13.88 8.84
C PHE A 151 -6.55 -13.58 9.99
N ALA A 152 -7.36 -12.54 9.80
CA ALA A 152 -8.55 -12.24 10.57
C ALA A 152 -9.77 -12.32 9.63
N GLY A 153 -10.46 -13.46 9.65
CA GLY A 153 -11.48 -13.79 8.66
C GLY A 153 -10.89 -13.82 7.23
N PRO A 154 -11.47 -13.07 6.26
CA PRO A 154 -10.96 -13.03 4.89
C PRO A 154 -9.72 -12.14 4.70
N ALA A 155 -9.30 -11.41 5.73
CA ALA A 155 -8.25 -10.41 5.65
C ALA A 155 -6.91 -10.94 6.16
N ARG A 156 -5.92 -10.99 5.27
CA ARG A 156 -4.51 -11.19 5.64
C ARG A 156 -3.95 -9.87 6.18
N VAL A 157 -3.45 -9.87 7.42
CA VAL A 157 -2.94 -8.65 8.06
C VAL A 157 -1.49 -8.41 7.66
N ILE A 158 -1.26 -7.49 6.72
CA ILE A 158 0.07 -7.21 6.16
C ILE A 158 0.84 -6.20 7.01
N ALA A 159 0.22 -5.11 7.44
CA ALA A 159 0.85 -4.15 8.35
C ALA A 159 -0.16 -3.66 9.41
N GLY A 160 0.36 -3.35 10.59
CA GLY A 160 -0.46 -2.92 11.72
C GLY A 160 -1.19 -4.06 12.43
N GLU A 161 -2.43 -3.80 12.82
CA GLU A 161 -3.29 -4.74 13.53
C GLU A 161 -4.72 -4.67 12.98
N TYR A 162 -5.41 -5.81 12.97
CA TYR A 162 -6.83 -5.91 12.66
C TYR A 162 -7.46 -7.09 13.39
N ASP A 163 -8.58 -6.84 14.09
CA ASP A 163 -9.36 -7.85 14.83
C ASP A 163 -8.51 -8.73 15.77
N GLY A 164 -7.59 -8.09 16.50
CA GLY A 164 -6.67 -8.74 17.44
C GLY A 164 -5.49 -9.48 16.79
N VAL A 165 -5.41 -9.53 15.46
CA VAL A 165 -4.28 -10.09 14.72
C VAL A 165 -3.31 -8.98 14.37
N LYS A 166 -2.07 -9.11 14.85
CA LYS A 166 -0.99 -8.13 14.65
C LYS A 166 0.04 -8.63 13.65
N SER A 167 0.42 -7.77 12.70
CA SER A 167 1.54 -8.02 11.79
C SER A 167 2.90 -7.84 12.48
N ILE A 168 3.89 -8.60 12.02
CA ILE A 168 5.29 -8.47 12.44
C ILE A 168 6.05 -7.38 11.67
N VAL A 169 5.43 -6.77 10.65
CA VAL A 169 6.01 -5.64 9.91
C VAL A 169 6.18 -4.46 10.87
N ALA A 170 7.38 -3.87 10.88
CA ALA A 170 7.78 -2.75 11.72
C ALA A 170 7.27 -1.41 11.17
N SER A 171 5.98 -1.36 10.81
CA SER A 171 5.31 -0.13 10.39
C SER A 171 5.09 0.81 11.58
N PRO A 172 4.98 2.14 11.35
CA PRO A 172 4.49 3.06 12.36
C PRO A 172 3.12 2.63 12.92
N GLN A 173 2.80 3.08 14.13
CA GLN A 173 1.47 2.87 14.71
C GLN A 173 0.40 3.63 13.93
N GLY A 174 -0.87 3.26 14.11
CA GLY A 174 -2.00 3.94 13.47
C GLY A 174 -2.13 3.64 11.98
N ILE A 175 -1.61 2.49 11.53
CA ILE A 175 -1.76 1.98 10.16
C ILE A 175 -2.35 0.58 10.25
N THR A 176 -3.25 0.25 9.33
CA THR A 176 -3.75 -1.10 9.04
C THR A 176 -3.71 -1.28 7.53
N TYR A 177 -3.04 -2.33 7.05
CA TYR A 177 -2.93 -2.66 5.64
C TYR A 177 -3.19 -4.15 5.43
N LEU A 178 -4.18 -4.48 4.61
CA LEU A 178 -4.75 -5.82 4.48
C LEU A 178 -4.77 -6.28 3.02
N ASP A 179 -4.54 -7.57 2.79
CA ASP A 179 -4.92 -8.29 1.55
C ASP A 179 -6.17 -9.12 1.84
N VAL A 180 -7.30 -8.75 1.24
CA VAL A 180 -8.62 -9.32 1.52
C VAL A 180 -9.11 -10.15 0.34
N ARG A 181 -9.61 -11.36 0.62
CA ARG A 181 -10.18 -12.25 -0.39
C ARG A 181 -11.57 -12.70 0.00
N LEU A 182 -12.55 -12.50 -0.89
CA LEU A 182 -13.94 -12.87 -0.68
C LEU A 182 -14.41 -13.78 -1.80
N LYS A 183 -15.21 -14.80 -1.46
CA LYS A 183 -15.91 -15.62 -2.47
C LYS A 183 -17.17 -14.93 -2.97
N ALA A 184 -17.61 -15.26 -4.19
CA ALA A 184 -18.86 -14.71 -4.71
C ALA A 184 -20.04 -14.93 -3.73
N GLY A 185 -20.77 -13.85 -3.43
CA GLY A 185 -21.85 -13.82 -2.46
C GLY A 185 -21.42 -13.61 -0.99
N GLU A 186 -20.12 -13.67 -0.69
CA GLU A 186 -19.61 -13.42 0.65
C GLU A 186 -19.76 -11.95 1.04
N ARG A 187 -20.13 -11.73 2.30
CA ARG A 187 -20.25 -10.40 2.90
C ARG A 187 -19.27 -10.26 4.04
N TRP A 188 -18.58 -9.14 4.07
CA TRP A 188 -17.61 -8.82 5.10
C TRP A 188 -17.73 -7.35 5.48
N THR A 189 -17.55 -7.04 6.76
CA THR A 189 -17.62 -5.67 7.27
C THR A 189 -16.28 -5.33 7.89
N PHE A 190 -15.56 -4.39 7.27
CA PHE A 190 -14.38 -3.79 7.86
C PHE A 190 -14.80 -2.81 8.95
N ARG A 191 -14.23 -2.95 10.14
CA ARG A 191 -14.35 -1.97 11.22
C ARG A 191 -12.99 -1.32 11.43
N PRO A 192 -12.83 -0.02 11.12
CA PRO A 192 -11.58 0.68 11.36
C PRO A 192 -11.16 0.58 12.83
N THR A 193 -9.85 0.46 13.07
CA THR A 193 -9.29 0.62 14.41
C THR A 193 -9.63 2.03 14.93
N LYS A 194 -9.88 2.15 16.23
CA LYS A 194 -10.24 3.45 16.83
C LYS A 194 -9.22 4.53 16.47
N GLY A 195 -9.71 5.65 15.95
CA GLY A 195 -8.89 6.79 15.51
C GLY A 195 -8.45 6.72 14.05
N HIS A 196 -8.68 5.60 13.36
CA HIS A 196 -8.48 5.55 11.92
C HIS A 196 -9.63 6.28 11.20
N ASP A 197 -9.32 7.45 10.69
CA ASP A 197 -10.22 8.31 9.92
C ASP A 197 -9.98 8.18 8.41
N VAL A 198 -8.86 7.59 7.95
CA VAL A 198 -8.60 7.27 6.55
C VAL A 198 -8.96 5.81 6.24
N ALA A 199 -9.61 5.58 5.11
CA ALA A 199 -9.82 4.24 4.54
C ALA A 199 -9.90 4.29 3.01
N TRP A 200 -9.35 3.27 2.36
CA TRP A 200 -9.38 3.09 0.91
C TRP A 200 -9.22 1.61 0.53
N ILE A 201 -9.61 1.26 -0.69
CA ILE A 201 -9.36 -0.06 -1.29
C ILE A 201 -8.76 0.07 -2.69
N ALA A 202 -7.97 -0.94 -3.09
CA ALA A 202 -7.56 -1.14 -4.48
C ALA A 202 -7.87 -2.58 -4.90
N LEU A 203 -8.74 -2.74 -5.91
CA LEU A 203 -9.18 -4.06 -6.36
C LEU A 203 -8.21 -4.65 -7.38
N HIS A 204 -7.74 -5.87 -7.14
CA HIS A 204 -6.88 -6.63 -8.06
C HIS A 204 -7.56 -7.86 -8.66
N GLN A 205 -8.77 -8.21 -8.20
CA GLN A 205 -9.57 -9.28 -8.76
C GLN A 205 -11.07 -9.06 -8.50
N GLY A 206 -11.90 -9.41 -9.48
CA GLY A 206 -13.35 -9.46 -9.36
C GLY A 206 -14.01 -8.09 -9.21
N ILE A 207 -15.16 -8.11 -8.53
CA ILE A 207 -16.07 -6.98 -8.32
C ILE A 207 -16.64 -7.09 -6.90
N VAL A 208 -16.58 -5.98 -6.15
CA VAL A 208 -17.24 -5.85 -4.85
C VAL A 208 -18.26 -4.71 -4.89
N ARG A 209 -19.33 -4.85 -4.12
CA ARG A 209 -20.27 -3.78 -3.80
C ARG A 209 -19.94 -3.23 -2.41
N THR A 210 -19.68 -1.93 -2.35
CA THR A 210 -19.42 -1.16 -1.14
C THR A 210 -19.69 0.31 -1.42
N PRO A 211 -20.65 0.91 -0.70
CA PRO A 211 -21.82 1.65 -1.24
C PRO A 211 -22.11 1.61 -2.76
N GLU A 212 -21.11 1.69 -3.62
CA GLU A 212 -21.12 1.53 -5.08
C GLU A 212 -20.46 0.22 -5.51
N GLN A 213 -20.49 -0.12 -6.80
CA GLN A 213 -19.72 -1.24 -7.33
C GLN A 213 -18.31 -0.79 -7.73
N ILE A 214 -17.30 -1.48 -7.20
CA ILE A 214 -15.89 -1.30 -7.53
C ILE A 214 -15.41 -2.58 -8.22
N SER A 215 -14.64 -2.42 -9.29
CA SER A 215 -14.11 -3.50 -10.13
C SER A 215 -12.59 -3.51 -10.14
N THR A 216 -12.01 -4.59 -10.66
CA THR A 216 -10.55 -4.73 -10.83
C THR A 216 -9.92 -3.53 -11.53
N GLY A 217 -8.77 -3.09 -11.00
CA GLY A 217 -8.01 -1.94 -11.48
C GLY A 217 -8.52 -0.59 -10.99
N GLU A 218 -9.47 -0.57 -10.06
CA GLU A 218 -9.94 0.66 -9.42
C GLU A 218 -9.38 0.82 -8.01
N VAL A 219 -9.10 2.08 -7.65
CA VAL A 219 -8.93 2.54 -6.28
C VAL A 219 -10.17 3.33 -5.87
N ALA A 220 -10.66 3.10 -4.65
CA ALA A 220 -11.76 3.86 -4.06
C ALA A 220 -11.35 4.36 -2.66
N VAL A 221 -11.57 5.65 -2.41
CA VAL A 221 -11.30 6.33 -1.14
C VAL A 221 -12.62 6.65 -0.47
N PHE A 222 -12.74 6.29 0.80
CA PHE A 222 -13.94 6.55 1.59
C PHE A 222 -13.85 7.89 2.32
N GLU A 223 -14.97 8.57 2.53
CA GLU A 223 -15.07 9.86 3.26
C GLU A 223 -14.50 9.77 4.67
N GLU A 224 -13.66 10.70 5.13
CA GLU A 224 -13.05 10.63 6.49
C GLU A 224 -14.03 10.29 7.62
N GLY A 225 -13.69 9.32 8.47
CA GLY A 225 -14.56 8.85 9.54
C GLY A 225 -14.23 7.44 10.06
N ASP A 226 -14.83 7.07 11.19
CA ASP A 226 -14.59 5.80 11.88
C ASP A 226 -15.68 4.74 11.63
N GLN A 227 -16.63 5.04 10.74
CA GLN A 227 -17.75 4.15 10.44
C GLN A 227 -17.26 2.87 9.74
N ALA A 228 -17.97 1.78 10.00
CA ALA A 228 -17.72 0.52 9.34
C ALA A 228 -17.98 0.62 7.83
N ILE A 229 -17.29 -0.23 7.07
CA ILE A 229 -17.43 -0.34 5.62
C ILE A 229 -17.92 -1.75 5.30
N ALA A 230 -19.11 -1.84 4.72
CA ALA A 230 -19.67 -3.12 4.30
C ALA A 230 -19.24 -3.47 2.87
N PHE A 231 -18.89 -4.72 2.66
CA PHE A 231 -18.53 -5.30 1.38
C PHE A 231 -19.41 -6.50 1.07
N GLU A 232 -19.83 -6.61 -0.20
CA GLU A 232 -20.43 -7.81 -0.77
C GLU A 232 -19.69 -8.16 -2.06
N ALA A 233 -19.14 -9.37 -2.15
CA ALA A 233 -18.46 -9.84 -3.35
C ALA A 233 -19.48 -10.27 -4.41
N LEU A 234 -19.52 -9.59 -5.56
CA LEU A 234 -20.40 -9.94 -6.69
C LEU A 234 -19.79 -11.03 -7.58
N SER A 235 -18.50 -11.28 -7.40
CA SER A 235 -17.70 -12.38 -7.97
C SER A 235 -16.58 -12.69 -6.97
N ASP A 236 -15.82 -13.78 -7.16
CA ASP A 236 -14.59 -14.00 -6.40
C ASP A 236 -13.69 -12.75 -6.51
N ALA A 237 -13.43 -12.10 -5.38
CA ALA A 237 -12.84 -10.79 -5.31
C ALA A 237 -11.59 -10.77 -4.44
N GLY A 238 -10.62 -9.95 -4.85
CA GLY A 238 -9.37 -9.71 -4.14
C GLY A 238 -9.04 -8.23 -4.16
N PHE A 239 -8.76 -7.65 -2.99
CA PHE A 239 -8.43 -6.24 -2.87
C PHE A 239 -7.49 -5.98 -1.70
N ILE A 240 -6.66 -4.95 -1.88
CA ILE A 240 -5.95 -4.34 -0.77
C ILE A 240 -6.90 -3.37 -0.07
N LEU A 241 -6.85 -3.33 1.26
CA LEU A 241 -7.50 -2.31 2.08
C LEU A 241 -6.44 -1.60 2.92
N GLY A 242 -6.38 -0.27 2.85
CA GLY A 242 -5.58 0.56 3.73
C GLY A 242 -6.46 1.41 4.63
N SER A 243 -6.11 1.51 5.91
CA SER A 243 -6.77 2.39 6.87
C SER A 243 -5.74 2.92 7.86
N ALA A 244 -5.86 4.18 8.27
CA ALA A 244 -4.88 4.80 9.16
C ALA A 244 -5.47 5.98 9.92
N VAL A 245 -4.76 6.38 10.98
CA VAL A 245 -4.82 7.76 11.49
C VAL A 245 -4.22 8.66 10.41
N LYS A 246 -4.94 9.69 9.99
CA LYS A 246 -4.48 10.61 8.95
C LYS A 246 -3.16 11.25 9.34
N HIS A 247 -2.18 11.17 8.43
CA HIS A 247 -0.89 11.81 8.64
C HIS A 247 -1.06 13.33 8.71
N PRO A 248 -0.69 14.01 9.81
CA PRO A 248 -1.10 15.40 10.03
C PRO A 248 -0.24 16.42 9.28
N TYR A 249 0.91 16.01 8.75
CA TYR A 249 1.85 16.90 8.05
C TYR A 249 1.57 16.97 6.55
N ASP A 250 1.99 18.09 5.95
CA ASP A 250 2.02 18.26 4.50
C ASP A 250 2.99 17.27 3.85
N LEU A 251 2.76 16.92 2.58
CA LEU A 251 3.68 16.09 1.80
C LEU A 251 4.62 16.99 1.00
N VAL A 252 5.84 17.17 1.49
CA VAL A 252 6.89 17.90 0.76
C VAL A 252 7.67 16.91 -0.09
N THR A 253 7.45 16.99 -1.40
CA THR A 253 7.89 15.97 -2.36
C THR A 253 9.17 16.37 -3.09
N GLY A 254 10.08 15.41 -3.21
CA GLY A 254 11.19 15.39 -4.16
C GLY A 254 10.94 14.33 -5.23
N HIS A 255 11.92 14.08 -6.11
CA HIS A 255 11.74 13.08 -7.17
C HIS A 255 11.60 11.64 -6.63
N TYR A 256 12.32 11.35 -5.54
CA TYR A 256 12.38 10.01 -4.92
C TYR A 256 11.97 10.02 -3.43
N SER A 257 11.48 11.16 -2.94
CA SER A 257 11.40 11.45 -1.52
C SER A 257 10.09 12.13 -1.17
N VAL A 258 9.56 11.84 0.02
CA VAL A 258 8.42 12.55 0.60
C VAL A 258 8.76 12.80 2.06
N HIS A 259 8.72 14.05 2.49
CA HIS A 259 9.04 14.48 3.86
C HIS A 259 7.95 15.40 4.40
N THR A 260 7.93 15.60 5.71
CA THR A 260 6.96 16.44 6.43
C THR A 260 7.23 17.94 6.27
N ASN A 261 8.45 18.33 5.87
CA ASN A 261 8.85 19.71 5.70
C ASN A 261 10.05 19.86 4.75
N ALA A 262 10.32 21.09 4.31
CA ALA A 262 11.37 21.40 3.33
C ALA A 262 12.80 21.20 3.84
N GLU A 263 13.05 21.32 5.14
CA GLU A 263 14.37 21.09 5.74
C GLU A 263 14.72 19.60 5.76
N SER A 264 13.78 18.76 6.19
CA SER A 264 13.91 17.30 6.14
C SER A 264 14.09 16.82 4.70
N LEU A 265 13.33 17.35 3.75
CA LEU A 265 13.49 17.01 2.33
C LEU A 265 14.92 17.31 1.84
N ARG A 266 15.43 18.53 2.08
CA ARG A 266 16.81 18.90 1.66
C ARG A 266 17.85 17.97 2.27
N THR A 267 17.68 17.62 3.54
CA THR A 267 18.59 16.70 4.25
C THR A 267 18.54 15.30 3.64
N GLY A 268 17.34 14.75 3.45
CA GLY A 268 17.14 13.43 2.85
C GLY A 268 17.64 13.35 1.41
N GLU A 269 17.46 14.39 0.59
CA GLU A 269 17.98 14.45 -0.77
C GLU A 269 19.51 14.57 -0.81
N SER A 270 20.11 15.31 0.12
CA SER A 270 21.57 15.37 0.27
C SER A 270 22.13 13.98 0.61
N ASN A 271 21.52 13.27 1.56
CA ASN A 271 21.97 11.94 1.98
C ASN A 271 21.93 10.93 0.83
N ILE A 272 20.83 10.87 0.07
CA ILE A 272 20.74 9.95 -1.08
C ILE A 272 21.73 10.35 -2.19
N ALA A 273 22.00 11.64 -2.40
CA ALA A 273 23.03 12.07 -3.35
C ALA A 273 24.42 11.60 -2.91
N ASP A 274 24.73 11.64 -1.61
CA ASP A 274 26.00 11.19 -1.04
C ASP A 274 26.18 9.67 -1.18
N ILE A 275 25.12 8.89 -0.91
CA ILE A 275 25.11 7.45 -1.18
C ILE A 275 25.35 7.18 -2.67
N GLY A 276 24.65 7.91 -3.57
CA GLY A 276 24.82 7.77 -5.01
C GLY A 276 26.25 8.02 -5.48
N ARG A 277 26.92 9.06 -4.96
CA ARG A 277 28.34 9.33 -5.26
C ARG A 277 29.25 8.19 -4.80
N ARG A 278 29.01 7.61 -3.63
CA ARG A 278 29.75 6.43 -3.14
C ARG A 278 29.56 5.22 -4.06
N LEU A 279 28.32 4.91 -4.44
CA LEU A 279 28.03 3.79 -5.35
C LEU A 279 28.64 3.96 -6.74
N HIS A 280 28.66 5.19 -7.26
CA HIS A 280 29.33 5.50 -8.52
C HIS A 280 30.85 5.28 -8.42
N ASN A 281 31.48 5.73 -7.34
CA ASN A 281 32.91 5.51 -7.10
C ASN A 281 33.27 4.03 -6.93
N GLN A 282 32.33 3.22 -6.42
CA GLN A 282 32.45 1.77 -6.32
C GLN A 282 32.15 1.03 -7.64
N GLY A 283 31.72 1.75 -8.69
CA GLY A 283 31.35 1.16 -9.98
C GLY A 283 30.00 0.41 -9.97
N VAL A 284 29.19 0.55 -8.92
CA VAL A 284 27.87 -0.08 -8.82
C VAL A 284 26.84 0.63 -9.70
N LEU A 285 26.87 1.96 -9.71
CA LEU A 285 26.10 2.75 -10.67
C LEU A 285 26.92 2.95 -11.93
N GLY A 286 26.31 2.73 -13.09
CA GLY A 286 26.92 3.04 -14.38
C GLY A 286 27.36 4.51 -14.47
N ARG A 287 28.27 4.82 -15.39
CA ARG A 287 28.59 6.23 -15.66
C ARG A 287 27.30 6.95 -16.05
N ALA A 288 26.96 8.05 -15.36
CA ALA A 288 25.86 8.91 -15.77
C ALA A 288 26.06 9.22 -17.25
N ARG A 289 25.06 8.90 -18.09
CA ARG A 289 25.08 9.37 -19.48
C ARG A 289 25.09 10.89 -19.39
N ARG A 290 26.19 11.49 -19.84
CA ARG A 290 26.32 12.94 -19.99
C ARG A 290 25.28 13.44 -20.99
#